data_AF-V4MAC8-F1
#
_entry.id   AF-V4MAC8-F1
#
_cell.length_a   1.000
_cell.length_b   1.000
_cell.length_c   1.000
_cell.angle_alpha   90.00
_cell.angle_beta   90.00
_cell.angle_gamma   90.00
#
_symmetry.space_group_name_H-M   'P 1'
#
loop_
_entity.id
_entity.type
_entity.pdbx_description
1 polymer ?
#
loop_
_entity_poly.entity_id
_entity_poly.type
_entity_poly.pdbx_seq_one_letter_code
_entity_poly.pdbx_strand_id
1 'polypeptide(L)'
;EEFNSGFGSHTPMVLGQAKVVRYFPNYERTLNLAKTIIKDKLSVRSKADKVIDLSKDEKIEKIMRAETCEELHKIVGEDFWVATWCDSNAFEGKRLEGTRITCIQKPGRLGYDFAIRTPCTPARWSDFDEEMTSAWEALCNAYCGESYGSTELEALETVRDAILRMTYYWYNFMPLARGTAVTGFVVLLGLLLAANMEFTENIPKGLQVDWEAILNVEPGSFVGSVKSWLYPSLKINTSWRDHPDISSAFSTTGSVVAALSTYNDN
;
A
#
# COMPACT_ATOMS: atom_id res chain seq x y z
N GLU A 1 -1.41 -18.37 17.41
CA GLU A 1 -1.41 -17.78 16.06
C GLU A 1 0.01 -17.34 15.71
N GLU A 2 0.43 -17.43 14.44
CA GLU A 2 1.71 -16.83 14.04
C GLU A 2 1.61 -15.30 14.15
N PHE A 3 2.60 -14.65 14.77
CA PHE A 3 2.74 -13.19 14.82
C PHE A 3 1.60 -12.39 15.47
N ASN A 4 0.62 -13.03 16.11
CA ASN A 4 -0.52 -12.40 16.77
C ASN A 4 -1.24 -11.34 15.88
N SER A 5 -1.29 -11.61 14.57
CA SER A 5 -1.65 -10.61 13.55
C SER A 5 -3.03 -10.83 12.93
N GLY A 6 -3.76 -11.89 13.29
CA GLY A 6 -4.94 -12.34 12.55
C GLY A 6 -4.61 -12.85 11.13
N PHE A 7 -5.65 -13.10 10.32
CA PHE A 7 -5.51 -13.55 8.92
C PHE A 7 -5.38 -12.34 7.98
N GLY A 8 -4.16 -11.98 7.63
CA GLY A 8 -3.85 -10.88 6.71
C GLY A 8 -3.15 -11.34 5.43
N SER A 9 -2.87 -10.36 4.55
CA SER A 9 -2.11 -10.61 3.33
C SER A 9 -0.73 -11.21 3.68
N HIS A 10 -0.27 -12.15 2.86
CA HIS A 10 1.08 -12.71 2.97
C HIS A 10 1.72 -12.73 1.58
N THR A 11 2.68 -11.83 1.39
CA THR A 11 3.28 -11.54 0.08
C THR A 11 4.79 -11.81 0.16
N PRO A 12 5.22 -13.03 -0.19
CA PRO A 12 6.63 -13.40 -0.09
C PRO A 12 7.43 -12.90 -1.29
N MET A 13 8.61 -12.35 -1.02
CA MET A 13 9.65 -12.06 -2.02
C MET A 13 10.55 -13.28 -2.21
N VAL A 14 10.83 -14.00 -1.12
CA VAL A 14 11.56 -15.26 -1.09
C VAL A 14 10.71 -16.31 -0.36
N LEU A 15 10.61 -17.51 -0.94
CA LEU A 15 9.96 -18.68 -0.36
C LEU A 15 10.96 -19.84 -0.25
N GLY A 16 11.52 -20.04 0.93
CA GLY A 16 12.63 -20.96 1.15
C GLY A 16 13.86 -20.58 0.32
N GLN A 17 14.09 -21.26 -0.79
CA GLN A 17 15.19 -20.98 -1.74
C GLN A 17 14.69 -20.32 -3.04
N ALA A 18 13.36 -20.23 -3.22
CA ALA A 18 12.76 -19.71 -4.45
C ALA A 18 12.58 -18.19 -4.39
N LYS A 19 12.95 -17.50 -5.47
CA LYS A 19 12.66 -16.09 -5.69
C LYS A 19 11.28 -15.95 -6.33
N VAL A 20 10.38 -15.22 -5.69
CA VAL A 20 9.02 -15.02 -6.22
C VAL A 20 9.07 -13.96 -7.30
N VAL A 21 9.00 -14.38 -8.57
CA VAL A 21 9.20 -13.52 -9.77
C VAL A 21 8.47 -12.18 -9.67
N ARG A 22 7.22 -12.19 -9.20
CA ARG A 22 6.40 -10.98 -9.09
C ARG A 22 6.92 -9.98 -8.06
N TYR A 23 7.42 -10.44 -6.90
CA TYR A 23 7.70 -9.57 -5.75
C TYR A 23 9.20 -9.43 -5.44
N PHE A 24 10.02 -10.36 -5.92
CA PHE A 24 11.47 -10.33 -5.76
C PHE A 24 12.13 -9.02 -6.25
N PRO A 25 11.62 -8.29 -7.27
CA PRO A 25 12.15 -6.97 -7.60
C PRO A 25 12.20 -5.97 -6.43
N ASN A 26 11.33 -6.12 -5.42
CA ASN A 26 11.32 -5.27 -4.23
C ASN A 26 12.17 -5.79 -3.06
N TYR A 27 12.85 -6.93 -3.24
CA TYR A 27 13.62 -7.59 -2.18
C TYR A 27 14.66 -6.67 -1.56
N GLU A 28 15.49 -6.03 -2.38
CA GLU A 28 16.61 -5.20 -1.90
C GLU A 28 16.10 -3.96 -1.16
N ARG A 29 15.09 -3.26 -1.71
CA ARG A 29 14.44 -2.12 -1.06
C ARG A 29 13.85 -2.50 0.29
N THR A 30 13.19 -3.66 0.36
CA THR A 30 12.56 -4.15 1.59
C THR A 30 13.59 -4.59 2.63
N LEU A 31 14.68 -5.23 2.20
CA LEU A 31 15.78 -5.59 3.08
C LEU A 31 16.45 -4.34 3.68
N ASN A 32 16.73 -3.34 2.84
CA ASN A 32 17.31 -2.07 3.29
C ASN A 32 16.38 -1.33 4.25
N LEU A 33 15.08 -1.29 3.95
CA LEU A 33 14.09 -0.70 4.86
C LEU A 33 14.04 -1.43 6.21
N ALA A 34 14.02 -2.77 6.20
CA ALA A 34 14.06 -3.55 7.43
C ALA A 34 15.31 -3.22 8.27
N LYS A 35 16.49 -3.15 7.64
CA LYS A 35 17.75 -2.78 8.30
C LYS A 35 17.68 -1.38 8.91
N THR A 36 17.12 -0.40 8.21
CA THR A 36 16.92 0.96 8.72
C THR A 36 15.98 0.96 9.93
N ILE A 37 14.83 0.27 9.85
CA ILE A 37 13.88 0.18 10.97
C ILE A 37 14.55 -0.46 12.20
N ILE A 38 15.35 -1.51 12.00
CA ILE A 38 16.09 -2.17 13.08
C ILE A 38 17.12 -1.22 13.70
N LYS A 39 17.87 -0.49 12.88
CA LYS A 39 18.85 0.49 13.33
C LYS A 39 18.21 1.59 14.18
N ASP A 40 17.03 2.06 13.79
CA ASP A 40 16.33 3.13 14.50
C ASP A 40 15.69 2.65 15.81
N LYS A 41 15.11 1.43 15.81
CA LYS A 41 14.44 0.87 17.00
C LYS A 41 15.35 0.10 17.95
N LEU A 42 16.55 -0.25 17.48
CA LEU A 42 17.51 -1.13 18.17
C LEU A 42 16.91 -2.47 18.62
N SER A 43 15.82 -2.90 17.97
CA SER A 43 15.07 -4.09 18.36
C SER A 43 14.20 -4.63 17.23
N VAL A 44 13.83 -5.90 17.35
CA VAL A 44 12.83 -6.57 16.50
C VAL A 44 11.79 -7.29 17.35
N ARG A 45 10.77 -7.87 16.73
CA ARG A 45 9.77 -8.70 17.40
C ARG A 45 9.94 -10.15 16.97
N SER A 46 9.95 -11.08 17.92
CA SER A 46 10.02 -12.52 17.62
C SER A 46 8.71 -13.03 17.03
N LYS A 47 8.71 -14.29 16.56
CA LYS A 47 7.48 -14.99 16.14
C LYS A 47 6.39 -15.03 17.23
N ALA A 48 6.80 -15.09 18.49
CA ALA A 48 5.92 -15.06 19.66
C ALA A 48 5.56 -13.64 20.13
N ASP A 49 5.87 -12.64 19.31
CA ASP A 49 5.63 -11.22 19.58
C ASP A 49 6.33 -10.72 20.86
N LYS A 50 7.57 -11.18 21.09
CA LYS A 50 8.42 -10.67 22.17
C LYS A 50 9.47 -9.73 21.61
N VAL A 51 9.85 -8.70 22.37
CA VAL A 51 10.96 -7.81 21.97
C VAL A 51 12.26 -8.59 22.03
N ILE A 52 13.03 -8.53 20.94
CA ILE A 52 14.41 -8.97 20.88
C ILE A 52 15.26 -7.70 20.85
N ASP A 53 16.00 -7.45 21.93
CA ASP A 53 16.92 -6.32 22.05
C ASP A 53 18.17 -6.59 21.20
N LEU A 54 18.49 -5.65 20.32
CA LEU A 54 19.64 -5.70 19.41
C LEU A 54 20.65 -4.57 19.69
N SER A 55 20.43 -3.79 20.75
CA SER A 55 21.32 -2.68 21.14
C SER A 55 22.70 -3.14 21.63
N LYS A 56 22.83 -4.44 21.96
CA LYS A 56 24.05 -5.05 22.49
C LYS A 56 24.85 -5.78 21.40
N ASP A 57 26.12 -6.05 21.69
CA ASP A 57 26.98 -7.00 20.96
C ASP A 57 27.29 -6.66 19.49
N GLU A 58 27.37 -5.36 19.16
CA GLU A 58 27.69 -4.86 17.80
C GLU A 58 26.77 -5.42 16.70
N LYS A 59 25.58 -5.93 17.07
CA LYS A 59 24.66 -6.55 16.13
C LYS A 59 24.17 -5.57 15.08
N ILE A 60 23.93 -4.31 15.45
CA ILE A 60 23.47 -3.28 14.51
C ILE A 60 24.47 -3.08 13.36
N GLU A 61 25.77 -3.04 13.63
CA GLU A 61 26.77 -2.90 12.56
C GLU A 61 26.75 -4.09 11.60
N LYS A 62 26.64 -5.31 12.15
CA LYS A 62 26.53 -6.54 11.35
C LYS A 62 25.25 -6.55 10.52
N ILE A 63 24.13 -6.12 11.10
CA ILE A 63 22.84 -5.98 10.41
C ILE A 63 22.95 -5.02 9.24
N MET A 64 23.61 -3.88 9.43
CA MET A 64 23.82 -2.90 8.35
C MET A 64 24.71 -3.45 7.22
N ARG A 65 25.60 -4.39 7.50
CA ARG A 65 26.45 -5.07 6.51
C ARG A 65 25.79 -6.30 5.86
N ALA A 66 24.68 -6.82 6.40
CA ALA A 66 24.00 -7.97 5.83
C ALA A 66 23.46 -7.66 4.42
N GLU A 67 23.78 -8.53 3.46
CA GLU A 67 23.36 -8.45 2.05
C GLU A 67 22.16 -9.36 1.77
N THR A 68 21.90 -10.33 2.65
CA THR A 68 20.82 -11.30 2.50
C THR A 68 19.90 -11.38 3.72
N CYS A 69 18.65 -11.80 3.50
CA CYS A 69 17.71 -12.12 4.57
C CYS A 69 18.21 -13.29 5.44
N GLU A 70 18.96 -14.22 4.87
CA GLU A 70 19.64 -15.29 5.61
C GLU A 70 20.67 -14.74 6.61
N GLU A 71 21.56 -13.87 6.17
CA GLU A 71 22.54 -13.23 7.04
C GLU A 71 21.84 -12.41 8.12
N LEU A 72 20.83 -11.63 7.73
CA LEU A 72 20.02 -10.85 8.66
C LEU A 72 19.38 -11.72 9.73
N HIS A 73 18.76 -12.85 9.34
CA HIS A 73 18.18 -13.83 10.28
C HIS A 73 19.23 -14.42 11.21
N LYS A 74 20.39 -14.85 10.69
CA LYS A 74 21.49 -15.40 11.50
C LYS A 74 22.01 -14.41 12.55
N ILE A 75 22.09 -13.12 12.19
CA ILE A 75 22.56 -12.07 13.13
C ILE A 75 21.54 -11.80 14.23
N VAL A 76 20.24 -11.77 13.89
CA VAL A 76 19.16 -11.65 14.87
C VAL A 76 19.16 -12.87 15.80
N GLY A 77 19.24 -14.07 15.22
CA GLY A 77 19.38 -15.36 15.91
C GLY A 77 18.10 -16.18 16.02
N GLU A 78 16.96 -15.64 15.59
CA GLU A 78 15.66 -16.32 15.59
C GLU A 78 14.69 -15.69 14.57
N ASP A 79 13.55 -16.35 14.32
CA ASP A 79 12.49 -15.83 13.46
C ASP A 79 11.92 -14.52 14.00
N PHE A 80 11.87 -13.50 13.14
CA PHE A 80 11.52 -12.16 13.57
C PHE A 80 10.69 -11.39 12.54
N TRP A 81 10.16 -10.27 12.99
CA TRP A 81 9.53 -9.26 12.15
C TRP A 81 9.78 -7.83 12.63
N VAL A 82 9.63 -6.89 11.71
CA VAL A 82 9.58 -5.45 11.97
C VAL A 82 8.42 -4.82 11.22
N ALA A 83 7.75 -3.83 11.82
CA ALA A 83 6.71 -3.07 11.14
C ALA A 83 7.29 -1.88 10.37
N THR A 84 6.84 -1.69 9.13
CA THR A 84 6.89 -0.39 8.47
C THR A 84 5.95 0.59 9.17
N TRP A 85 6.10 1.88 8.87
CA TRP A 85 5.32 2.94 9.47
C TRP A 85 4.67 3.77 8.39
N CYS A 86 3.53 4.38 8.72
CA CYS A 86 2.85 5.36 7.90
C CYS A 86 2.61 6.60 8.75
N ASP A 87 3.05 7.76 8.29
CA ASP A 87 2.71 9.01 8.95
C ASP A 87 1.22 9.31 8.72
N SER A 88 0.54 9.70 9.80
CA SER A 88 -0.89 9.98 9.83
C SER A 88 -1.18 11.36 9.24
N ASN A 89 -2.21 11.45 8.39
CA ASN A 89 -2.75 12.72 7.92
C ASN A 89 -3.94 13.16 8.77
N ALA A 90 -4.69 12.21 9.31
CA ALA A 90 -5.83 12.49 10.20
C ALA A 90 -5.39 13.00 11.59
N PHE A 91 -4.22 12.58 12.08
CA PHE A 91 -3.71 12.91 13.42
C PHE A 91 -2.26 13.40 13.36
N GLU A 92 -2.08 14.71 13.54
CA GLU A 92 -0.76 15.33 13.51
C GLU A 92 0.23 14.64 14.46
N GLY A 93 1.39 14.25 13.94
CA GLY A 93 2.45 13.59 14.70
C GLY A 93 2.23 12.11 15.02
N LYS A 94 1.08 11.52 14.67
CA LYS A 94 0.83 10.08 14.87
C LYS A 94 1.51 9.25 13.79
N ARG A 95 2.08 8.11 14.19
CA ARG A 95 2.60 7.07 13.28
C ARG A 95 1.81 5.80 13.41
N LEU A 96 1.28 5.32 12.29
CA LEU A 96 0.46 4.12 12.21
C LEU A 96 1.31 2.90 11.86
N GLU A 97 1.01 1.76 12.47
CA GLU A 97 1.65 0.50 12.11
C GLU A 97 1.27 0.13 10.67
N GLY A 98 2.26 0.10 9.77
CA GLY A 98 2.09 -0.28 8.38
C GLY A 98 2.03 -1.80 8.20
N THR A 99 2.84 -2.32 7.29
CA THR A 99 2.96 -3.75 7.01
C THR A 99 4.16 -4.33 7.74
N ARG A 100 4.11 -5.59 8.16
CA ARG A 100 5.23 -6.27 8.82
C ARG A 100 6.13 -6.94 7.80
N ILE A 101 7.43 -6.65 7.84
CA ILE A 101 8.46 -7.40 7.13
C ILE A 101 8.85 -8.58 8.03
N THR A 102 8.71 -9.79 7.52
CA THR A 102 9.00 -11.03 8.27
C THR A 102 10.18 -11.77 7.65
N CYS A 103 11.05 -12.31 8.49
CA CYS A 103 12.13 -13.22 8.09
C CYS A 103 12.07 -14.49 8.92
N ILE A 104 11.81 -15.62 8.26
CA ILE A 104 11.45 -16.89 8.91
C ILE A 104 12.28 -18.01 8.30
N GLN A 105 12.96 -18.81 9.12
CA GLN A 105 13.66 -20.00 8.64
C GLN A 105 12.65 -21.13 8.38
N LYS A 106 12.77 -21.85 7.25
CA LYS A 106 11.88 -22.99 6.97
C LYS A 106 12.20 -24.18 7.88
N PRO A 107 11.26 -24.68 8.69
CA PRO A 107 11.50 -25.86 9.53
C PRO A 107 11.89 -27.08 8.68
N GLY A 108 12.99 -27.75 9.06
CA GLY A 108 13.43 -29.00 8.43
C GLY A 108 13.87 -28.87 6.97
N ARG A 109 14.12 -27.65 6.45
CA ARG A 109 14.59 -27.40 5.08
C ARG A 109 15.63 -26.28 5.05
N LEU A 110 16.42 -26.25 3.98
CA LEU A 110 17.28 -25.10 3.68
C LEU A 110 16.43 -23.94 3.15
N GLY A 111 16.76 -22.71 3.56
CA GLY A 111 16.16 -21.47 3.05
C GLY A 111 15.24 -20.73 4.03
N TYR A 112 14.79 -19.55 3.59
CA TYR A 112 14.08 -18.57 4.41
C TYR A 112 12.86 -18.04 3.66
N ASP A 113 11.79 -17.74 4.40
CA ASP A 113 10.71 -16.89 3.90
C ASP A 113 11.02 -15.45 4.27
N PHE A 114 11.20 -14.62 3.25
CA PHE A 114 11.30 -13.18 3.40
C PHE A 114 10.10 -12.54 2.70
N ALA A 115 9.22 -11.95 3.49
CA ALA A 115 7.87 -11.56 3.07
C ALA A 115 7.40 -10.30 3.76
N ILE A 116 6.38 -9.67 3.17
CA ILE A 116 5.55 -8.69 3.88
C ILE A 116 4.24 -9.37 4.31
N ARG A 117 3.76 -9.02 5.51
CA ARG A 117 2.49 -9.49 6.08
C ARG A 117 1.73 -8.32 6.69
N THR A 118 0.50 -8.09 6.26
CA THR A 118 -0.30 -7.02 6.85
C THR A 118 -1.01 -7.51 8.10
N PRO A 119 -0.82 -6.85 9.26
CA PRO A 119 -1.57 -7.20 10.46
C PRO A 119 -3.03 -6.77 10.36
N CYS A 120 -3.94 -7.63 10.80
CA CYS A 120 -5.38 -7.41 10.86
C CYS A 120 -5.82 -7.26 12.33
N THR A 121 -5.13 -6.39 13.09
CA THR A 121 -5.49 -6.11 14.49
C THR A 121 -6.62 -5.08 14.57
N PRO A 122 -7.57 -5.19 15.52
CA PRO A 122 -8.66 -4.22 15.65
C PRO A 122 -8.20 -2.76 15.79
N ALA A 123 -7.13 -2.51 16.52
CA ALA A 123 -6.57 -1.17 16.68
C ALA A 123 -6.13 -0.56 15.35
N ARG A 124 -5.44 -1.36 14.52
CA ARG A 124 -5.00 -0.92 13.20
C ARG A 124 -6.17 -0.68 12.25
N TRP A 125 -7.21 -1.51 12.32
CA TRP A 125 -8.44 -1.28 11.56
C TRP A 125 -9.07 0.06 11.92
N SER A 126 -9.18 0.38 13.21
CA SER A 126 -9.67 1.69 13.68
C SER A 126 -8.81 2.83 13.14
N ASP A 127 -7.48 2.72 13.23
CA ASP A 127 -6.56 3.76 12.76
C ASP A 127 -6.72 4.04 11.25
N PHE A 128 -6.79 2.99 10.42
CA PHE A 128 -6.92 3.17 8.97
C PHE A 128 -8.34 3.51 8.52
N ASP A 129 -9.38 3.17 9.29
CA ASP A 129 -10.74 3.65 9.05
C ASP A 129 -10.79 5.18 9.15
N GLU A 130 -10.21 5.73 10.23
CA GLU A 130 -10.10 7.18 10.43
C GLU A 130 -9.29 7.88 9.32
N GLU A 131 -8.15 7.30 8.89
CA GLU A 131 -7.38 7.83 7.76
C GLU A 131 -8.16 7.80 6.44
N MET A 132 -8.85 6.70 6.15
CA MET A 132 -9.63 6.56 4.92
C MET A 132 -10.80 7.55 4.91
N THR A 133 -11.49 7.74 6.03
CA THR A 133 -12.53 8.78 6.19
C THR A 133 -11.96 10.17 5.95
N SER A 134 -10.85 10.52 6.61
CA SER A 134 -10.21 11.83 6.45
C SER A 134 -9.76 12.07 5.01
N ALA A 135 -9.14 11.08 4.37
CA ALA A 135 -8.71 11.18 2.97
C ALA A 135 -9.88 11.31 1.99
N TRP A 136 -10.99 10.61 2.25
CA TRP A 136 -12.21 10.74 1.46
C TRP A 136 -12.84 12.13 1.60
N GLU A 137 -12.98 12.64 2.81
CA GLU A 137 -13.49 13.99 3.06
C GLU A 137 -12.63 15.06 2.40
N ALA A 138 -11.30 14.92 2.48
CA ALA A 138 -10.36 15.82 1.81
C ALA A 138 -10.55 15.80 0.28
N LEU A 139 -10.78 14.62 -0.32
CA LEU A 139 -11.08 14.49 -1.74
C LEU A 139 -12.41 15.16 -2.11
N CYS A 140 -13.47 14.89 -1.34
CA CYS A 140 -14.77 15.53 -1.56
C CYS A 140 -14.68 17.06 -1.46
N ASN A 141 -14.00 17.58 -0.44
CA ASN A 141 -13.79 19.02 -0.27
C ASN A 141 -12.99 19.62 -1.42
N ALA A 142 -11.98 18.92 -1.93
CA ALA A 142 -11.18 19.38 -3.06
C ALA A 142 -11.97 19.40 -4.37
N TYR A 143 -12.83 18.42 -4.63
CA TYR A 143 -13.53 18.31 -5.90
C TYR A 143 -14.90 18.99 -5.93
N CYS A 144 -15.72 18.88 -4.87
CA CYS A 144 -17.10 19.36 -4.85
C CYS A 144 -17.24 20.88 -4.67
N GLY A 145 -16.13 21.61 -4.56
CA GLY A 145 -16.08 23.07 -4.54
C GLY A 145 -15.81 23.67 -5.93
N GLU A 146 -14.83 24.57 -6.00
CA GLU A 146 -14.48 25.32 -7.22
C GLU A 146 -13.97 24.44 -8.37
N SER A 147 -13.39 23.27 -8.06
CA SER A 147 -12.86 22.33 -9.06
C SER A 147 -13.92 21.42 -9.68
N TYR A 148 -15.19 21.50 -9.23
CA TYR A 148 -16.24 20.61 -9.70
C TYR A 148 -16.49 20.79 -11.20
N GLY A 149 -16.41 19.68 -11.95
CA GLY A 149 -16.58 19.70 -13.41
C GLY A 149 -15.47 20.42 -14.19
N SER A 150 -14.37 20.81 -13.54
CA SER A 150 -13.25 21.47 -14.20
C SER A 150 -12.67 20.62 -15.34
N THR A 151 -12.22 21.31 -16.38
CA THR A 151 -11.48 20.75 -17.52
C THR A 151 -10.03 21.23 -17.56
N GLU A 152 -9.58 21.96 -16.55
CA GLU A 152 -8.21 22.47 -16.46
C GLU A 152 -7.41 21.60 -15.48
N LEU A 153 -6.37 20.91 -15.97
CA LEU A 153 -5.56 20.00 -15.16
C LEU A 153 -4.88 20.71 -13.98
N GLU A 154 -4.49 21.97 -14.15
CA GLU A 154 -3.90 22.80 -13.08
C GLU A 154 -4.89 22.99 -11.93
N ALA A 155 -6.15 23.31 -12.23
CA ALA A 155 -7.22 23.44 -11.23
C ALA A 155 -7.61 22.11 -10.56
N LEU A 156 -7.15 20.98 -11.10
CA LEU A 156 -7.38 19.63 -10.57
C LEU A 156 -6.15 19.06 -9.83
N GLU A 157 -5.08 19.84 -9.61
CA GLU A 157 -3.89 19.35 -8.91
C GLU A 157 -4.19 18.86 -7.49
N THR A 158 -4.91 19.65 -6.69
CA THR A 158 -5.30 19.26 -5.33
C THR A 158 -6.18 18.01 -5.31
N VAL A 159 -7.06 17.85 -6.31
CA VAL A 159 -7.91 16.67 -6.47
C VAL A 159 -7.06 15.43 -6.72
N ARG A 160 -6.12 15.50 -7.67
CA ARG A 160 -5.22 14.37 -7.98
C ARG A 160 -4.36 13.98 -6.78
N ASP A 161 -3.81 14.97 -6.06
CA ASP A 161 -3.01 14.74 -4.86
C ASP A 161 -3.85 14.08 -3.74
N ALA A 162 -5.11 14.49 -3.58
CA ALA A 162 -6.05 13.89 -2.62
C ALA A 162 -6.40 12.43 -3.00
N ILE A 163 -6.65 12.13 -4.28
CA ILE A 163 -6.88 10.76 -4.76
C ILE A 163 -5.65 9.89 -4.48
N LEU A 164 -4.44 10.39 -4.76
CA LEU A 164 -3.20 9.66 -4.47
C LEU A 164 -3.01 9.43 -2.96
N ARG A 165 -3.34 10.40 -2.11
CA ARG A 165 -3.29 10.24 -0.65
C ARG A 165 -4.26 9.17 -0.16
N MET A 166 -5.51 9.15 -0.64
CA MET A 166 -6.46 8.09 -0.33
C MET A 166 -5.93 6.72 -0.79
N THR A 167 -5.31 6.67 -1.96
CA THR A 167 -4.68 5.46 -2.52
C THR A 167 -3.51 4.97 -1.66
N TYR A 168 -2.69 5.88 -1.12
CA TYR A 168 -1.60 5.57 -0.19
C TYR A 168 -2.12 4.82 1.05
N TYR A 169 -3.16 5.36 1.69
CA TYR A 169 -3.74 4.74 2.88
C TYR A 169 -4.44 3.43 2.55
N TRP A 170 -5.10 3.31 1.39
CA TRP A 170 -5.67 2.04 0.94
C TRP A 170 -4.62 0.92 0.82
N TYR A 171 -3.49 1.21 0.18
CA TYR A 171 -2.42 0.22 0.01
C TYR A 171 -1.71 -0.11 1.31
N ASN A 172 -1.57 0.84 2.23
CA ASN A 172 -1.04 0.53 3.54
C ASN A 172 -2.05 -0.26 4.37
N PHE A 173 -3.33 0.14 4.40
CA PHE A 173 -4.40 -0.55 5.11
C PHE A 173 -4.51 -2.02 4.70
N MET A 174 -4.45 -2.31 3.39
CA MET A 174 -4.71 -3.62 2.78
C MET A 174 -5.97 -4.32 3.31
N PRO A 175 -7.16 -3.72 3.13
CA PRO A 175 -8.39 -4.22 3.74
C PRO A 175 -8.89 -5.55 3.17
N LEU A 176 -8.47 -5.93 1.96
CA LEU A 176 -8.94 -7.14 1.30
C LEU A 176 -7.99 -8.31 1.54
N ALA A 177 -8.57 -9.48 1.82
CA ALA A 177 -7.80 -10.73 1.93
C ALA A 177 -7.03 -11.05 0.64
N ARG A 178 -7.58 -10.67 -0.52
CA ARG A 178 -6.95 -10.75 -1.84
C ARG A 178 -7.41 -9.60 -2.72
N GLY A 179 -6.54 -9.12 -3.60
CA GLY A 179 -6.92 -8.15 -4.62
C GLY A 179 -6.79 -6.68 -4.22
N THR A 180 -6.32 -6.34 -3.02
CA THR A 180 -6.08 -4.94 -2.59
C THR A 180 -5.37 -4.10 -3.65
N ALA A 181 -4.29 -4.62 -4.23
CA ALA A 181 -3.48 -3.89 -5.22
C ALA A 181 -4.29 -3.53 -6.48
N VAL A 182 -5.02 -4.49 -7.06
CA VAL A 182 -5.81 -4.24 -8.27
C VAL A 182 -7.03 -3.37 -7.97
N THR A 183 -7.74 -3.63 -6.87
CA THR A 183 -8.90 -2.83 -6.47
C THR A 183 -8.51 -1.39 -6.18
N GLY A 184 -7.39 -1.16 -5.48
CA GLY A 184 -6.88 0.18 -5.21
C GLY A 184 -6.55 0.94 -6.48
N PHE A 185 -5.91 0.28 -7.45
CA PHE A 185 -5.60 0.91 -8.73
C PHE A 185 -6.86 1.22 -9.55
N VAL A 186 -7.85 0.32 -9.57
CA VAL A 186 -9.14 0.56 -10.25
C VAL A 186 -9.88 1.74 -9.61
N VAL A 187 -9.89 1.84 -8.27
CA VAL A 187 -10.51 2.97 -7.57
C VAL A 187 -9.77 4.28 -7.86
N LEU A 188 -8.43 4.29 -7.86
CA LEU A 188 -7.62 5.43 -8.28
C LEU A 188 -8.03 5.92 -9.68
N LEU A 189 -8.09 5.01 -10.66
CA LEU A 189 -8.49 5.35 -12.02
C LEU A 189 -9.95 5.83 -12.10
N GLY A 190 -10.85 5.18 -11.37
CA GLY A 190 -12.28 5.55 -11.34
C GLY A 190 -12.51 6.94 -10.76
N LEU A 191 -11.77 7.32 -9.73
CA LEU A 191 -11.86 8.66 -9.14
C LEU A 191 -11.28 9.74 -10.06
N LEU A 192 -10.17 9.44 -10.75
CA LEU A 192 -9.63 10.33 -11.78
C LEU A 192 -10.66 10.52 -12.90
N LEU A 193 -11.26 9.43 -13.38
CA LEU A 193 -12.28 9.46 -14.42
C LEU A 193 -13.51 10.25 -13.98
N ALA A 194 -13.98 10.06 -12.74
CA ALA A 194 -15.08 10.83 -12.17
C ALA A 194 -14.77 12.35 -12.12
N ALA A 195 -13.49 12.72 -12.04
CA ALA A 195 -13.02 14.09 -12.10
C ALA A 195 -12.54 14.51 -13.51
N ASN A 196 -13.08 13.90 -14.57
CA ASN A 196 -12.78 14.21 -15.98
C ASN A 196 -11.34 13.91 -16.44
N MET A 197 -10.56 13.15 -15.67
CA MET A 197 -9.17 12.80 -15.99
C MET A 197 -9.06 11.33 -16.38
N GLU A 198 -8.85 11.08 -17.67
CA GLU A 198 -8.59 9.75 -18.21
C GLU A 198 -7.09 9.44 -18.20
N PHE A 199 -6.72 8.29 -17.64
CA PHE A 199 -5.39 7.72 -17.76
C PHE A 199 -5.32 6.81 -18.98
N THR A 200 -4.45 7.12 -19.95
CA THR A 200 -4.37 6.38 -21.22
C THR A 200 -3.14 5.50 -21.38
N GLU A 201 -2.26 5.47 -20.38
CA GLU A 201 -0.96 4.79 -20.48
C GLU A 201 -0.90 3.52 -19.63
N ASN A 202 0.30 2.96 -19.45
CA ASN A 202 0.54 1.81 -18.60
C ASN A 202 1.37 2.21 -17.38
N ILE A 203 1.23 1.45 -16.29
CA ILE A 203 2.16 1.55 -15.16
C ILE A 203 3.58 1.29 -15.69
N PRO A 204 4.58 2.14 -15.35
CA PRO A 204 5.95 1.96 -15.80
C PRO A 204 6.48 0.55 -15.49
N LYS A 205 7.23 -0.01 -16.43
CA LYS A 205 7.79 -1.36 -16.29
C LYS A 205 8.68 -1.43 -15.04
N GLY A 206 8.41 -2.42 -14.19
CA GLY A 206 9.16 -2.64 -12.96
C GLY A 206 8.62 -1.88 -11.74
N LEU A 207 7.63 -1.00 -11.92
CA LEU A 207 6.96 -0.31 -10.82
C LEU A 207 5.77 -1.14 -10.30
N GLN A 208 5.62 -1.17 -8.97
CA GLN A 208 4.43 -1.73 -8.30
C GLN A 208 3.89 -0.69 -7.34
N VAL A 209 2.73 -0.10 -7.67
CA VAL A 209 2.18 1.09 -6.99
C VAL A 209 1.91 0.82 -5.50
N ASP A 210 1.43 -0.38 -5.16
CA ASP A 210 1.24 -0.81 -3.78
C ASP A 210 2.55 -0.84 -2.99
N TRP A 211 3.65 -1.29 -3.60
CA TRP A 211 4.97 -1.29 -2.96
C TRP A 211 5.56 0.11 -2.80
N GLU A 212 5.23 1.05 -3.70
CA GLU A 212 5.57 2.46 -3.51
C GLU A 212 4.89 3.02 -2.25
N ALA A 213 3.67 2.58 -1.92
CA ALA A 213 3.01 3.02 -0.69
C ALA A 213 3.58 2.30 0.55
N ILE A 214 3.75 0.97 0.49
CA ILE A 214 4.17 0.13 1.62
C ILE A 214 5.60 0.46 2.10
N LEU A 215 6.48 0.83 1.17
CA LEU A 215 7.89 1.10 1.47
C LEU A 215 8.18 2.56 1.80
N ASN A 216 7.19 3.45 1.75
CA ASN A 216 7.34 4.88 2.08
C ASN A 216 6.57 5.23 3.36
N VAL A 217 7.25 5.90 4.28
CA VAL A 217 6.66 6.33 5.57
C VAL A 217 5.74 7.52 5.38
N GLU A 218 6.12 8.46 4.50
CA GLU A 218 5.39 9.70 4.29
C GLU A 218 4.45 9.56 3.08
N PRO A 219 3.17 9.95 3.20
CA PRO A 219 2.24 10.00 2.07
C PRO A 219 2.75 10.87 0.92
N GLY A 220 3.43 11.98 1.23
CA GLY A 220 4.01 12.88 0.23
C GLY A 220 5.07 12.23 -0.65
N SER A 221 5.90 11.35 -0.08
CA SER A 221 6.91 10.59 -0.83
C SER A 221 6.25 9.64 -1.85
N PHE A 222 5.16 8.98 -1.46
CA PHE A 222 4.36 8.17 -2.38
C PHE A 222 3.72 9.02 -3.48
N VAL A 223 3.07 10.12 -3.11
CA VAL A 223 2.43 11.05 -4.07
C VAL A 223 3.45 11.52 -5.09
N GLY A 224 4.64 11.96 -4.66
CA GLY A 224 5.71 12.40 -5.56
C GLY A 224 6.17 11.31 -6.53
N SER A 225 6.37 10.07 -6.04
CA SER A 225 6.76 8.92 -6.86
C SER A 225 5.72 8.63 -7.95
N VAL A 226 4.44 8.53 -7.58
CA VAL A 226 3.35 8.21 -8.52
C VAL A 226 3.05 9.36 -9.47
N LYS A 227 3.06 10.61 -8.97
CA LYS A 227 2.85 11.83 -9.76
C LYS A 227 3.78 11.94 -10.96
N SER A 228 5.04 11.53 -10.79
CA SER A 228 6.08 11.64 -11.83
C SER A 228 5.74 10.96 -13.17
N TRP A 229 4.96 9.87 -13.14
CA TRP A 229 4.57 9.13 -14.33
C TRP A 229 3.06 9.17 -14.58
N LEU A 230 2.24 9.28 -13.52
CA LEU A 230 0.79 9.28 -13.68
C LEU A 230 0.31 10.59 -14.30
N TYR A 231 0.77 11.75 -13.81
CA TYR A 231 0.20 13.05 -14.20
C TYR A 231 0.46 13.40 -15.67
N PRO A 232 1.66 13.17 -16.24
CA PRO A 232 1.90 13.38 -17.67
C PRO A 232 1.02 12.49 -18.57
N SER A 233 0.46 11.41 -18.03
CA SER A 233 -0.38 10.44 -18.75
C SER A 233 -1.88 10.70 -18.59
N LEU A 234 -2.28 11.76 -17.87
CA LEU A 234 -3.67 12.14 -17.72
C LEU A 234 -4.10 13.09 -18.84
N LYS A 235 -5.27 12.82 -19.41
CA LYS A 235 -5.93 13.68 -20.39
C LYS A 235 -7.32 14.03 -19.91
N ILE A 236 -7.77 15.22 -20.26
CA ILE A 236 -9.15 15.60 -20.00
C ILE A 236 -10.06 14.85 -20.97
N ASN A 237 -11.04 14.14 -20.44
CA ASN A 237 -12.06 13.48 -21.22
C ASN A 237 -13.41 13.70 -20.52
N THR A 238 -14.39 14.16 -21.30
CA THR A 238 -15.76 14.44 -20.85
C THR A 238 -16.79 13.76 -21.74
N SER A 239 -16.39 12.70 -22.46
CA SER A 239 -17.27 11.96 -23.39
C SER A 239 -18.51 11.37 -22.73
N TRP A 240 -18.50 11.19 -21.41
CA TRP A 240 -19.63 10.72 -20.61
C TRP A 240 -20.54 11.82 -20.06
N ARG A 241 -20.27 13.10 -20.33
CA ARG A 241 -21.05 14.23 -19.76
C ARG A 241 -22.53 14.21 -20.14
N ASP A 242 -22.85 13.58 -21.28
CA ASP A 242 -24.20 13.49 -21.82
C ASP A 242 -24.93 12.22 -21.32
N HIS A 243 -24.26 11.37 -20.53
CA HIS A 243 -24.90 10.24 -19.88
C HIS A 243 -25.75 10.70 -18.69
N PRO A 244 -26.91 10.05 -18.46
CA PRO A 244 -27.75 10.36 -17.32
C PRO A 244 -27.05 10.02 -16.00
N ASP A 245 -27.37 10.77 -14.96
CA ASP A 245 -26.97 10.43 -13.59
C ASP A 245 -27.41 9.01 -13.23
N ILE A 246 -26.58 8.29 -12.46
CA ILE A 246 -26.87 6.91 -12.04
C ILE A 246 -28.25 6.81 -11.38
N SER A 247 -28.59 7.76 -10.49
CA SER A 247 -29.90 7.80 -9.81
C SER A 247 -31.08 8.03 -10.75
N SER A 248 -30.83 8.69 -11.89
CA SER A 248 -31.84 8.94 -12.91
C SER A 248 -31.99 7.75 -13.86
N ALA A 249 -30.90 7.03 -14.13
CA ALA A 249 -30.87 5.86 -15.01
C ALA A 249 -31.33 4.56 -14.32
N PHE A 250 -31.05 4.41 -13.02
CA PHE A 250 -31.27 3.19 -12.26
C PHE A 250 -32.10 3.48 -11.01
N SER A 251 -33.36 3.04 -11.03
CA SER A 251 -34.31 3.27 -9.94
C SER A 251 -34.04 2.46 -8.66
N THR A 252 -33.18 1.44 -8.75
CA THR A 252 -32.79 0.59 -7.60
C THR A 252 -31.33 0.20 -7.67
N THR A 253 -30.70 -0.08 -6.52
CA THR A 253 -29.35 -0.66 -6.46
C THR A 253 -29.29 -2.01 -7.20
N GLY A 254 -30.37 -2.81 -7.14
CA GLY A 254 -30.49 -4.05 -7.90
C GLY A 254 -30.40 -3.84 -9.41
N SER A 255 -30.97 -2.76 -9.95
CA SER A 255 -30.88 -2.42 -11.37
C SER A 255 -29.46 -2.01 -11.81
N VAL A 256 -28.68 -1.37 -10.93
CA VAL A 256 -27.25 -1.11 -11.18
C VAL A 256 -26.47 -2.42 -11.25
N VAL A 257 -26.67 -3.33 -10.29
CA VAL A 257 -26.00 -4.64 -10.27
C VAL A 257 -26.35 -5.45 -11.51
N ALA A 258 -27.63 -5.47 -11.91
CA ALA A 258 -28.08 -6.16 -13.12
C ALA A 258 -27.37 -5.64 -14.38
N ALA A 259 -27.26 -4.31 -14.55
CA ALA A 259 -26.60 -3.70 -15.69
C ALA A 259 -25.09 -3.99 -15.75
N LEU A 260 -24.42 -4.11 -14.60
CA LEU A 260 -23.01 -4.50 -14.52
C LEU A 260 -22.79 -6.01 -14.70
N SER A 261 -23.84 -6.82 -14.54
CA SER A 261 -23.78 -8.29 -14.64
C SER A 261 -24.15 -8.82 -16.02
N THR A 262 -24.71 -7.97 -16.89
CA THR A 262 -24.97 -8.31 -18.29
C THR A 262 -23.66 -8.27 -19.09
N TYR A 263 -23.03 -9.44 -19.21
CA TYR A 263 -22.04 -9.70 -20.25
C TYR A 263 -22.79 -9.83 -21.58
N ASN A 264 -22.46 -8.99 -22.57
CA ASN A 264 -22.78 -9.33 -23.96
C ASN A 264 -21.73 -10.34 -24.44
N ASP A 265 -22.16 -11.58 -24.71
CA ASP A 265 -21.38 -12.59 -25.43
C ASP A 265 -21.29 -12.22 -26.93
N ASN A 266 -20.69 -11.08 -27.26
CA ASN A 266 -20.41 -10.68 -28.64
C ASN A 266 -18.90 -10.63 -28.91
#